data_AF-A0A7X8G8B0-F1
#
_entry.id   AF-A0A7X8G8B0-F1
#
_cell.length_a   1.000
_cell.length_b   1.000
_cell.length_c   1.000
_cell.angle_alpha   90.00
_cell.angle_beta   90.00
_cell.angle_gamma   90.00
#
_symmetry.space_group_name_H-M   'P 1'
#
loop_
_entity.id
_entity.type
_entity.pdbx_description
1 polymer ?
#
loop_
_entity_poly.entity_id
_entity_poly.type
_entity_poly.pdbx_seq_one_letter_code
_entity_poly.pdbx_strand_id
1 'polypeptide(L)'
;MSVFEVIDRILELSPCAAVRYRIKRMLKQKIDLELFDEFYSSKWVELLRINQLSDGGYGRFHSRNSKIKQKFPTTEAAINSIKMLDIQRGNLLVDKLCDY
;
A
#
# COMPACT_ATOMS: atom_id res chain seq x y z
N MET A 1 19.95 5.72 -19.92
CA MET A 1 18.88 6.44 -19.21
C MET A 1 19.12 6.23 -17.74
N SER A 2 19.40 7.32 -17.01
CA SER A 2 19.64 7.28 -15.57
C SER A 2 18.32 7.03 -14.82
N VAL A 3 18.38 6.38 -13.66
CA VAL A 3 17.20 6.18 -12.80
C VAL A 3 16.58 7.52 -12.41
N PHE A 4 17.40 8.56 -12.23
CA PHE A 4 16.93 9.90 -11.88
C PHE A 4 16.12 10.54 -13.02
N GLU A 5 16.58 10.41 -14.28
CA GLU A 5 15.83 10.91 -15.45
C GLU A 5 14.45 10.27 -15.56
N VAL A 6 14.33 8.98 -15.21
CA VAL A 6 13.04 8.29 -15.21
C VAL A 6 12.13 8.82 -14.11
N ILE A 7 12.67 9.05 -12.91
CA ILE A 7 11.92 9.60 -11.79
C ILE A 7 11.40 11.01 -12.12
N ASP A 8 12.26 11.86 -12.68
CA ASP A 8 11.88 13.23 -13.04
C ASP A 8 10.73 13.22 -14.05
N ARG A 9 10.83 12.39 -15.10
CA ARG A 9 9.74 12.21 -16.08
C ARG A 9 8.45 11.67 -15.46
N ILE A 10 8.54 10.79 -14.46
CA ILE A 10 7.35 10.30 -13.75
C ILE A 10 6.70 11.43 -12.94
N LEU A 11 7.50 12.27 -12.29
CA LEU A 11 7.01 13.41 -11.49
C LEU A 11 6.39 14.50 -12.36
N GLU A 12 6.92 14.74 -13.56
CA GLU A 12 6.33 15.64 -14.56
C GLU A 12 4.93 15.23 -15.00
N LEU A 13 4.59 13.93 -14.96
CA LEU A 13 3.26 13.41 -15.29
C LEU A 13 2.21 13.65 -14.18
N SER A 14 2.54 14.42 -13.14
CA SER A 14 1.65 14.72 -12.00
C SER A 14 1.03 13.45 -11.39
N PRO A 15 1.86 12.51 -10.90
CA PRO A 15 1.38 11.21 -10.49
C PRO A 15 0.63 11.28 -9.15
N CYS A 16 -0.25 10.30 -8.91
CA CYS A 16 -1.05 10.25 -7.68
C CYS A 16 -0.19 10.13 -6.41
N ALA A 17 -0.79 10.43 -5.25
CA ALA A 17 -0.13 10.43 -3.94
C ALA A 17 0.67 9.15 -3.65
N ALA A 18 0.14 7.97 -3.99
CA ALA A 18 0.82 6.70 -3.77
C ALA A 18 2.16 6.58 -4.50
N VAL A 19 2.24 7.09 -5.73
CA VAL A 19 3.48 7.08 -6.51
C VAL A 19 4.46 8.12 -5.95
N ARG A 20 4.01 9.34 -5.65
CA ARG A 20 4.83 10.38 -5.02
C ARG A 20 5.41 9.91 -3.69
N TYR A 21 4.57 9.30 -2.84
CA TYR A 21 4.96 8.70 -1.58
C TYR A 21 6.03 7.62 -1.79
N ARG A 22 5.78 6.64 -2.69
CA ARG A 22 6.71 5.55 -2.96
C ARG A 22 8.06 6.04 -3.48
N ILE A 23 8.09 7.04 -4.36
CA ILE A 23 9.33 7.65 -4.87
C ILE A 23 10.12 8.29 -3.73
N LYS A 24 9.47 9.14 -2.90
CA LYS A 24 10.16 9.77 -1.75
C LYS A 24 10.73 8.73 -0.79
N ARG A 25 9.98 7.65 -0.53
CA ARG A 25 10.43 6.51 0.27
C ARG A 25 11.65 5.81 -0.33
N MET A 26 11.63 5.51 -1.64
CA MET A 26 12.77 4.91 -2.35
C MET A 26 14.02 5.79 -2.29
N LEU A 27 13.85 7.11 -2.41
CA LEU A 27 14.92 8.10 -2.31
C LEU A 27 15.33 8.43 -0.86
N LYS A 28 14.69 7.81 0.14
CA LYS A 28 14.89 8.07 1.58
C LYS A 28 14.73 9.55 1.95
N GLN A 29 13.85 10.26 1.26
CA GLN A 29 13.55 11.66 1.51
C GLN A 29 12.50 11.81 2.63
N LYS A 30 12.50 12.96 3.28
CA LYS A 30 11.46 13.32 4.26
C LYS A 30 10.11 13.41 3.54
N ILE A 31 9.11 12.74 4.12
CA ILE A 31 7.72 12.85 3.69
C ILE A 31 7.12 14.02 4.46
N ASP A 32 6.61 15.00 3.74
CA ASP A 32 5.84 16.10 4.28
C ASP A 32 4.46 15.63 4.76
N LEU A 33 3.86 16.36 5.70
CA LEU A 33 2.58 15.99 6.31
C LEU A 33 1.45 15.94 5.27
N GLU A 34 1.44 16.86 4.31
CA GLU A 34 0.43 16.92 3.26
C GLU A 34 0.43 15.64 2.40
N LEU A 35 1.59 15.24 1.88
CA LEU A 35 1.72 14.00 1.12
C LEU A 35 1.44 12.76 1.98
N PHE A 36 1.81 12.79 3.26
CA PHE A 36 1.49 11.69 4.18
C PHE A 36 -0.03 11.52 4.31
N ASP A 37 -0.75 12.59 4.61
CA ASP A 37 -2.20 12.57 4.78
C ASP A 37 -2.91 12.23 3.48
N GLU A 38 -2.47 12.78 2.35
CA GLU A 38 -3.00 12.47 1.02
C GLU A 38 -2.79 10.98 0.66
N PHE A 39 -1.62 10.42 0.99
CA PHE A 39 -1.34 9.01 0.74
C PHE A 39 -2.22 8.10 1.61
N TYR A 40 -2.33 8.36 2.91
CA TYR A 40 -3.10 7.53 3.84
C TYR A 40 -4.63 7.70 3.71
N SER A 41 -5.08 8.76 3.05
CA SER A 41 -6.46 8.95 2.59
C SER A 41 -6.71 8.47 1.17
N SER A 42 -5.67 8.01 0.46
CA SER A 42 -5.81 7.55 -0.92
C SER A 42 -6.65 6.27 -1.02
N LYS A 43 -7.31 6.12 -2.17
CA LYS A 43 -8.12 4.94 -2.52
C LYS A 43 -7.39 3.61 -2.32
N TRP A 44 -6.07 3.58 -2.51
CA TRP A 44 -5.27 2.36 -2.36
C TRP A 44 -5.19 1.90 -0.91
N VAL A 45 -4.94 2.83 0.01
CA VAL A 45 -4.91 2.55 1.45
C VAL A 45 -6.31 2.26 1.97
N GLU A 46 -7.31 2.98 1.48
CA GLU A 46 -8.71 2.72 1.81
C GLU A 46 -9.14 1.31 1.41
N LEU A 47 -8.81 0.85 0.20
CA LEU A 47 -9.11 -0.50 -0.26
C LEU A 47 -8.51 -1.57 0.67
N LEU A 48 -7.27 -1.38 1.12
CA LEU A 48 -6.67 -2.28 2.10
C LEU A 48 -7.44 -2.22 3.43
N ARG A 49 -7.80 -1.02 3.90
CA ARG A 49 -8.49 -0.85 5.18
C ARG A 49 -9.87 -1.52 5.21
N ILE A 50 -10.70 -1.31 4.19
CA ILE A 50 -12.09 -1.82 4.17
C ILE A 50 -12.16 -3.34 3.95
N ASN A 51 -11.09 -3.96 3.42
CA ASN A 51 -11.04 -5.39 3.16
C ASN A 51 -10.29 -6.17 4.27
N GLN A 52 -9.70 -5.48 5.26
CA GLN A 52 -9.06 -6.14 6.39
C GLN A 52 -10.14 -6.69 7.33
N LEU A 53 -10.02 -7.96 7.67
CA LEU A 53 -10.91 -8.65 8.60
C LEU A 53 -10.63 -8.20 10.04
N SER A 54 -11.55 -8.50 10.95
CA SER A 54 -11.42 -8.15 12.37
C SER A 54 -10.22 -8.83 13.05
N ASP A 55 -9.77 -9.97 12.52
CA ASP A 55 -8.57 -10.68 12.98
C ASP A 55 -7.27 -10.09 12.43
N GLY A 56 -7.33 -9.04 11.61
CA GLY A 56 -6.16 -8.38 11.00
C GLY A 56 -5.74 -8.98 9.66
N GLY A 57 -6.26 -10.15 9.27
CA GLY A 57 -5.99 -10.78 7.99
C GLY A 57 -6.90 -10.29 6.86
N TYR A 58 -6.77 -10.89 5.68
CA TYR A 58 -7.65 -10.65 4.52
C TYR A 58 -8.35 -11.91 4.02
N GLY A 59 -7.82 -13.08 4.40
CA GLY A 59 -8.34 -14.39 3.99
C GLY A 59 -7.23 -15.43 4.07
N ARG A 60 -7.59 -16.70 4.17
CA ARG A 60 -6.63 -17.80 4.24
C ARG A 60 -6.48 -18.47 2.89
N PHE A 61 -5.25 -18.77 2.51
CA PHE A 61 -4.97 -19.51 1.27
C PHE A 61 -5.74 -20.84 1.20
N HIS A 62 -5.75 -21.61 2.29
CA HIS A 62 -6.38 -22.93 2.35
C HIS A 62 -7.91 -22.91 2.35
N SER A 63 -8.55 -21.78 2.69
CA SER A 63 -10.01 -21.64 2.66
C SER A 63 -10.49 -20.72 1.52
N ARG A 64 -9.59 -20.39 0.58
CA ARG A 64 -9.91 -19.49 -0.53
C ARG A 64 -10.95 -20.12 -1.45
N ASN A 65 -12.11 -19.49 -1.57
CA ASN A 65 -13.11 -19.84 -2.58
C ASN A 65 -12.93 -18.97 -3.83
N SER A 66 -12.38 -19.56 -4.90
CA SER A 66 -12.12 -18.85 -6.17
C SER A 66 -13.37 -18.35 -6.89
N LYS A 67 -14.56 -18.83 -6.52
CA LYS A 67 -15.84 -18.35 -7.08
C LYS A 67 -16.26 -17.00 -6.48
N ILE A 68 -15.76 -16.65 -5.30
CA ILE A 68 -16.08 -15.38 -4.63
C ILE A 68 -15.06 -14.34 -5.10
N LYS A 69 -15.54 -13.26 -5.73
CA LYS A 69 -14.68 -12.14 -6.14
C LYS A 69 -14.36 -11.25 -4.93
N GLN A 70 -13.16 -11.43 -4.39
CA GLN A 70 -12.60 -10.57 -3.33
C GLN A 70 -11.45 -9.73 -3.89
N LYS A 71 -11.27 -8.51 -3.37
CA LYS A 71 -10.14 -7.66 -3.77
C LYS A 71 -8.81 -8.24 -3.33
N PHE A 72 -8.77 -8.77 -2.11
CA PHE A 72 -7.62 -9.47 -1.56
C PHE A 72 -8.08 -10.88 -1.14
N PRO A 73 -7.88 -11.89 -2.00
CA PRO A 73 -8.40 -13.23 -1.72
C PRO A 73 -7.65 -13.94 -0.58
N THR A 74 -6.44 -13.49 -0.26
CA THR A 74 -5.63 -14.02 0.86
C THR A 74 -4.78 -12.93 1.49
N THR A 75 -4.36 -13.17 2.74
CA THR A 75 -3.44 -12.30 3.48
C THR A 75 -2.12 -12.11 2.73
N GLU A 76 -1.56 -13.14 2.09
CA GLU A 76 -0.31 -13.04 1.31
C GLU A 76 -0.47 -12.11 0.10
N ALA A 77 -1.64 -12.14 -0.55
CA ALA A 77 -1.93 -11.23 -1.66
C ALA A 77 -1.99 -9.77 -1.18
N ALA A 78 -2.60 -9.51 -0.02
CA ALA A 78 -2.64 -8.18 0.59
C ALA A 78 -1.25 -7.70 1.03
N ILE A 79 -0.43 -8.58 1.61
CA ILE A 79 0.96 -8.27 2.01
C ILE A 79 1.76 -7.74 0.81
N ASN A 80 1.58 -8.31 -0.38
CA ASN A 80 2.27 -7.82 -1.58
C ASN A 80 1.85 -6.38 -1.93
N SER A 81 0.57 -6.05 -1.81
CA SER A 81 0.08 -4.68 -2.02
C SER A 81 0.60 -3.70 -0.97
N ILE A 82 0.61 -4.10 0.30
CA ILE A 82 1.16 -3.30 1.41
C ILE A 82 2.65 -3.00 1.18
N LYS A 83 3.43 -4.03 0.80
CA LYS A 83 4.85 -3.87 0.45
C LYS A 83 5.05 -2.97 -0.76
N MET A 84 4.22 -3.09 -1.79
CA MET A 84 4.29 -2.27 -3.00
C MET A 84 4.07 -0.78 -2.68
N LEU A 85 3.15 -0.47 -1.76
CA LEU A 85 2.83 0.89 -1.32
C LEU A 85 3.81 1.45 -0.27
N ASP A 86 4.76 0.65 0.21
CA ASP A 86 5.67 0.99 1.32
C ASP A 86 4.98 1.38 2.64
N ILE A 87 3.81 0.82 2.94
CA ILE A 87 3.16 1.08 4.23
C ILE A 87 3.97 0.38 5.33
N GLN A 88 4.44 1.16 6.31
CA GLN A 88 5.32 0.66 7.38
C GLN A 88 4.55 0.25 8.64
N ARG A 89 5.23 -0.49 9.52
CA ARG A 89 4.79 -0.70 10.91
C ARG A 89 4.70 0.63 11.67
N GLY A 90 3.88 0.65 12.71
CA GLY A 90 3.42 1.88 13.36
C GLY A 90 2.16 2.45 12.69
N ASN A 91 1.72 1.84 11.58
CA ASN A 91 0.39 2.05 11.03
C ASN A 91 -0.51 0.87 11.45
N LEU A 92 -1.69 1.19 11.98
CA LEU A 92 -2.65 0.21 12.49
C LEU A 92 -2.98 -0.91 11.49
N LEU A 93 -2.98 -0.62 10.19
CA LEU A 93 -3.24 -1.60 9.13
C LEU A 93 -2.17 -2.69 9.10
N VAL A 94 -0.91 -2.30 9.20
CA VAL A 94 0.24 -3.22 9.18
C VAL A 94 0.41 -3.88 10.54
N ASP A 95 0.18 -3.14 11.62
CA ASP A 95 0.36 -3.67 12.98
C ASP A 95 -0.62 -4.83 13.22
N LYS A 96 -1.92 -4.64 12.92
CA LYS A 96 -2.92 -5.72 13.00
C LYS A 96 -2.59 -6.93 12.13
N LEU A 97 -2.02 -6.70 10.95
CA LEU A 97 -1.60 -7.76 10.05
C LEU A 97 -0.41 -8.55 10.60
N CYS A 98 0.47 -7.92 11.39
CA CYS A 98 1.61 -8.59 12.02
C CYS A 98 1.18 -9.44 13.22
N ASP A 99 0.04 -9.09 13.85
CA ASP A 99 -0.53 -9.80 14.98
C ASP A 99 -1.42 -11.00 14.56
N TYR A 100 -1.78 -11.07 13.27
CA TYR A 100 -2.53 -12.17 12.62
C TYR A 100 -1.66 -13.40 12.35
#